data_AF-A0A6A5V790-F1
#
_entry.id   AF-A0A6A5V790-F1
#
_cell.length_a   1.000
_cell.length_b   1.000
_cell.length_c   1.000
_cell.angle_alpha   90.00
_cell.angle_beta   90.00
_cell.angle_gamma   90.00
#
_symmetry.space_group_name_H-M   'P 1'
#
loop_
_entity.id
_entity.type
_entity.pdbx_description
1 polymer ?
#
loop_
_entity_poly.entity_id
_entity_poly.type
_entity_poly.pdbx_seq_one_letter_code
_entity_poly.pdbx_strand_id
1 'polypeptide(L)'
;MYLSPQTFEFQLATHEGRPIIVKREATSEPDKPRRLNSFDTSRLPSFHPSDVEVLGELKGNRILKVFVNGCLSCCKVVDRYTEKSVSRELALLQSLSASLPSIRVPKLVGIVTSDDEDLIAILLEYIQADRNTPTLNLVSVDSIERSRRQEWASQIRQTLNQLHELGIIWGDGKADNILIDEDDNAWIIDFGGSWTEGWVTPDLAGTLDGDLEALRKIVEFLKV
;
A
#
# COMPACT_ATOMS: atom_id res chain seq x y z
N MET A 1 19.75 -1.10 -0.89
CA MET A 1 19.34 -2.53 -0.94
C MET A 1 18.40 -2.66 -2.13
N TYR A 2 18.38 -3.76 -2.89
CA TYR A 2 17.47 -3.91 -4.05
C TYR A 2 16.31 -4.86 -3.73
N LEU A 3 15.20 -4.78 -4.46
CA LEU A 3 13.94 -5.49 -4.15
C LEU A 3 14.04 -7.02 -4.23
N SER A 4 15.04 -7.55 -4.94
CA SER A 4 15.41 -8.97 -4.93
C SER A 4 16.93 -9.10 -4.88
N PRO A 5 17.57 -8.96 -3.71
CA PRO A 5 19.00 -9.15 -3.60
C PRO A 5 19.30 -10.65 -3.66
N GLN A 6 20.44 -11.03 -4.23
CA GLN A 6 20.90 -12.42 -4.08
C GLN A 6 21.04 -12.74 -2.59
N THR A 7 20.21 -13.67 -2.11
CA THR A 7 20.27 -14.17 -0.74
C THR A 7 21.11 -15.44 -0.69
N PHE A 8 21.90 -15.58 0.37
CA PHE A 8 22.70 -16.78 0.63
C PHE A 8 22.36 -17.29 2.03
N GLU A 9 22.03 -18.57 2.16
CA GLU A 9 21.85 -19.21 3.46
C GLU A 9 23.21 -19.65 4.00
N PHE A 10 23.48 -19.28 5.25
CA PHE A 10 24.67 -19.72 5.98
C PHE A 10 24.25 -20.45 7.25
N GLN A 11 24.88 -21.58 7.52
CA GLN A 11 24.75 -22.30 8.79
C GLN A 11 26.04 -22.13 9.59
N LEU A 12 25.91 -21.76 10.86
CA LEU A 12 26.99 -21.86 11.82
C LEU A 12 27.11 -23.32 12.29
N ALA A 13 28.26 -23.94 12.07
CA ALA A 13 28.55 -25.31 12.48
C ALA A 13 29.85 -25.33 13.29
N THR A 14 30.08 -26.41 14.04
CA THR A 14 31.33 -26.60 14.77
C THR A 14 32.09 -27.77 14.16
N HIS A 15 33.33 -27.53 13.73
CA HIS A 15 34.24 -28.57 13.25
C HIS A 15 35.48 -28.57 14.13
N GLU A 16 35.80 -29.72 14.75
CA GLU A 16 36.93 -29.88 15.67
C GLU A 16 36.98 -28.81 16.79
N GLY A 17 35.82 -28.48 17.35
CA GLY A 17 35.72 -27.51 18.46
C GLY A 17 35.84 -26.04 18.04
N ARG A 18 35.93 -25.73 16.74
CA ARG A 18 35.94 -24.36 16.22
C ARG A 18 34.66 -24.04 15.46
N PRO A 19 34.07 -22.85 15.66
CA PRO A 19 32.93 -22.41 14.85
C PRO A 19 33.39 -22.15 13.40
N ILE A 20 32.66 -22.70 12.45
CA ILE A 20 32.81 -22.50 11.01
C ILE A 20 31.47 -22.06 10.42
N ILE A 21 31.53 -21.24 9.38
CA ILE A 21 30.35 -20.83 8.62
C ILE A 21 30.30 -21.66 7.34
N VAL A 22 29.22 -22.40 7.14
CA VAL A 22 29.01 -23.23 5.95
C VAL A 22 27.91 -22.61 5.11
N LYS A 23 28.21 -22.28 3.86
CA LYS A 23 27.20 -21.84 2.89
C LYS A 23 26.32 -23.04 2.54
N ARG A 24 25.02 -22.91 2.73
CA ARG A 24 24.03 -23.90 2.30
C ARG A 24 23.41 -23.46 0.97
N GLU A 25 23.00 -24.45 0.17
CA GLU A 25 21.99 -24.21 -0.85
C GLU A 25 20.70 -23.82 -0.13
N ALA A 26 20.05 -22.74 -0.60
CA ALA A 26 18.83 -22.24 0.03
C ALA A 26 17.77 -23.35 0.07
N THR A 27 17.32 -23.71 1.27
CA THR A 27 16.38 -24.84 1.44
C THR A 27 14.92 -24.44 1.24
N SER A 28 14.63 -23.15 1.34
CA SER A 28 13.38 -22.57 0.84
C SER A 28 13.59 -22.06 -0.59
N GLU A 29 12.79 -22.56 -1.55
CA GLU A 29 12.60 -21.82 -2.78
C GLU A 29 12.10 -20.41 -2.39
N PRO A 30 12.69 -19.32 -2.93
CA PRO A 30 12.05 -18.01 -2.83
C PRO A 30 10.62 -18.15 -3.35
N ASP A 31 9.66 -17.60 -2.63
CA ASP A 31 8.23 -17.73 -2.95
C ASP A 31 8.05 -17.33 -4.41
N LYS A 32 7.72 -18.29 -5.27
CA LYS A 32 7.73 -18.04 -6.72
C LYS A 32 6.62 -17.03 -7.01
N PRO A 33 6.96 -15.87 -7.59
CA PRO A 33 5.96 -14.92 -8.01
C PRO A 33 5.04 -15.59 -9.02
N ARG A 34 3.74 -15.32 -8.93
CA ARG A 34 2.74 -15.98 -9.77
C ARG A 34 2.33 -15.05 -10.90
N ARG A 35 2.12 -15.63 -12.07
CA ARG A 35 1.50 -14.95 -13.21
C ARG A 35 0.11 -14.44 -12.85
N LEU A 36 -0.01 -13.13 -12.69
CA LEU A 36 -1.29 -12.42 -12.59
C LEU A 36 -1.92 -12.32 -13.99
N ASN A 37 -2.36 -13.45 -14.56
CA ASN A 37 -2.81 -13.57 -15.96
C ASN A 37 -4.10 -12.79 -16.31
N SER A 38 -4.65 -11.98 -15.40
CA SER A 38 -5.97 -11.34 -15.57
C SER A 38 -5.95 -9.83 -15.77
N PHE A 39 -4.80 -9.16 -15.63
CA PHE A 39 -4.74 -7.69 -15.70
C PHE A 39 -3.91 -7.23 -16.89
N ASP A 40 -4.49 -6.37 -17.73
CA ASP A 40 -3.76 -5.70 -18.79
C ASP A 40 -2.84 -4.63 -18.16
N THR A 41 -1.61 -5.02 -17.85
CA THR A 41 -0.57 -4.14 -17.35
C THR A 41 0.28 -3.55 -18.47
N SER A 42 -0.03 -3.83 -19.75
CA SER A 42 0.79 -3.44 -20.91
C SER A 42 0.99 -1.93 -21.05
N ARG A 43 0.09 -1.13 -20.45
CA ARG A 43 0.14 0.34 -20.46
C ARG A 43 0.94 0.93 -19.31
N LEU A 44 1.36 0.12 -18.34
CA LEU A 44 2.11 0.57 -17.19
C LEU A 44 3.62 0.42 -17.46
N PRO A 45 4.45 1.37 -16.99
CA PRO A 45 5.88 1.15 -16.91
C PRO A 45 6.18 -0.13 -16.11
N SER A 46 6.95 -1.04 -16.69
CA SER A 46 7.44 -2.23 -16.02
C SER A 46 8.94 -2.10 -15.76
N PHE A 47 9.37 -2.47 -14.56
CA PHE A 47 10.75 -2.39 -14.12
C PHE A 47 11.24 -3.76 -13.67
N HIS A 48 12.53 -4.03 -13.84
CA HIS A 48 13.15 -5.22 -13.28
C HIS A 48 13.46 -4.98 -11.79
N PRO A 49 13.41 -5.99 -10.89
CA PRO A 49 13.75 -5.82 -9.47
C PRO A 49 15.11 -5.19 -9.19
N SER A 50 16.08 -5.33 -10.12
CA SER A 50 17.39 -4.68 -10.02
C SER A 50 17.35 -3.16 -10.18
N ASP A 51 16.29 -2.62 -10.78
CA ASP A 51 16.12 -1.19 -11.01
C ASP A 51 15.48 -0.49 -9.81
N VAL A 52 15.06 -1.27 -8.80
CA VAL A 52 14.30 -0.80 -7.64
C VAL A 52 15.19 -0.73 -6.42
N GLU A 53 15.63 0.47 -6.07
CA GLU A 53 16.39 0.74 -4.85
C GLU A 53 15.46 0.87 -3.65
N VAL A 54 15.57 -0.02 -2.67
CA VAL A 54 14.85 0.02 -1.40
C VAL A 54 15.53 1.02 -0.47
N LEU A 55 14.78 2.05 -0.09
CA LEU A 55 15.20 3.12 0.83
C LEU A 55 14.73 2.89 2.26
N GLY A 56 13.67 2.10 2.47
CA GLY A 56 13.19 1.76 3.80
C GLY A 56 11.87 0.98 3.80
N GLU A 57 11.50 0.48 4.97
CA GLU A 57 10.23 -0.22 5.21
C GLU A 57 9.17 0.78 5.69
N LEU A 58 8.00 0.79 5.05
CA LEU A 58 6.85 1.59 5.46
C LEU A 58 5.90 0.76 6.34
N LYS A 59 5.71 -0.52 6.00
CA LYS A 59 4.89 -1.45 6.79
C LYS A 59 5.40 -2.88 6.62
N GLY A 60 6.27 -3.29 7.54
CA GLY A 60 7.00 -4.54 7.46
C GLY A 60 7.75 -4.70 6.14
N ASN A 61 7.95 -5.95 5.72
CA ASN A 61 8.68 -6.28 4.50
C ASN A 61 7.84 -6.26 3.20
N ARG A 62 6.60 -5.77 3.25
CA ARG A 62 5.64 -5.82 2.12
C ARG A 62 5.32 -4.47 1.52
N ILE A 63 5.43 -3.40 2.30
CA ILE A 63 5.23 -2.03 1.84
C ILE A 63 6.54 -1.28 2.06
N LEU A 64 7.18 -0.90 0.97
CA LEU A 64 8.54 -0.36 0.96
C LEU A 64 8.55 1.03 0.35
N LYS A 65 9.41 1.89 0.86
CA LYS A 65 9.81 3.14 0.20
C LYS A 65 10.93 2.80 -0.77
N VAL A 66 10.72 3.06 -2.05
CA VAL A 66 11.70 2.73 -3.10
C VAL A 66 12.01 3.94 -3.98
N PHE A 67 13.16 3.89 -4.64
CA PHE A 67 13.55 4.79 -5.71
C PHE A 67 13.73 3.97 -6.99
N VAL A 68 13.00 4.36 -8.04
CA VAL A 68 13.00 3.65 -9.32
C VAL A 68 12.87 4.66 -10.44
N ASN A 69 13.79 4.61 -11.41
CA ASN A 69 13.84 5.50 -12.58
C ASN A 69 13.73 7.00 -12.22
N GLY A 70 14.43 7.44 -11.18
CA GLY A 70 14.42 8.85 -10.76
C GLY A 70 13.21 9.27 -9.92
N CYS A 71 12.26 8.36 -9.67
CA CYS A 71 11.03 8.64 -8.95
C CYS A 71 11.00 7.92 -7.60
N LEU A 72 10.58 8.64 -6.57
CA LEU A 72 10.28 8.05 -5.27
C LEU A 72 8.90 7.38 -5.34
N SER A 73 8.78 6.16 -4.84
CA SER A 73 7.54 5.37 -4.94
C SER A 73 7.28 4.52 -3.70
N CYS A 74 6.00 4.23 -3.46
CA CYS A 74 5.57 3.21 -2.52
C CYS A 74 5.45 1.88 -3.27
N CYS A 75 6.25 0.90 -2.89
CA CYS A 75 6.29 -0.43 -3.50
C CYS A 75 5.51 -1.41 -2.62
N LYS A 76 4.46 -2.01 -3.18
CA LYS A 76 3.68 -3.07 -2.53
C LYS A 76 4.05 -4.42 -3.16
N VAL A 77 4.76 -5.24 -2.39
CA VAL A 77 5.27 -6.55 -2.82
C VAL A 77 4.13 -7.56 -2.89
N VAL A 78 4.14 -8.38 -3.92
CA VAL A 78 3.23 -9.51 -4.14
C VAL A 78 3.87 -10.77 -3.59
N ASP A 79 3.17 -11.40 -2.65
CA ASP A 79 3.45 -12.73 -2.12
C ASP A 79 2.15 -13.55 -2.04
N ARG A 80 2.24 -14.81 -1.62
CA ARG A 80 1.07 -15.69 -1.48
C ARG A 80 -0.03 -15.18 -0.54
N TYR A 81 0.26 -14.19 0.31
CA TYR A 81 -0.67 -13.62 1.28
C TYR A 81 -1.29 -12.30 0.80
N THR A 82 -0.59 -11.58 -0.07
CA THR A 82 -0.96 -10.24 -0.56
C THR A 82 -1.49 -10.25 -1.99
N GLU A 83 -1.31 -11.33 -2.73
CA GLU A 83 -1.73 -11.47 -4.13
C GLU A 83 -3.15 -10.94 -4.38
N LYS A 84 -4.14 -11.36 -3.58
CA LYS A 84 -5.54 -10.93 -3.74
C LYS A 84 -5.72 -9.43 -3.49
N SER A 85 -5.09 -8.89 -2.45
CA SER A 85 -5.26 -7.49 -2.09
C SER A 85 -4.55 -6.59 -3.10
N VAL A 86 -3.31 -6.90 -3.45
CA VAL A 86 -2.55 -6.15 -4.46
C VAL A 86 -3.24 -6.23 -5.83
N SER A 87 -3.81 -7.37 -6.21
CA SER A 87 -4.59 -7.51 -7.45
C SER A 87 -5.81 -6.59 -7.47
N ARG A 88 -6.56 -6.52 -6.36
CA ARG A 88 -7.72 -5.63 -6.23
C ARG A 88 -7.30 -4.17 -6.37
N GLU A 89 -6.27 -3.77 -5.63
CA GLU A 89 -5.75 -2.41 -5.63
C GLU A 89 -5.25 -2.00 -7.02
N LEU A 90 -4.49 -2.87 -7.68
CA LEU A 90 -4.05 -2.68 -9.06
C LEU A 90 -5.26 -2.38 -9.98
N ALA A 91 -6.28 -3.23 -9.94
CA ALA A 91 -7.46 -3.09 -10.80
C ALA A 91 -8.22 -1.76 -10.57
N LEU A 92 -8.40 -1.38 -9.30
CA LEU A 92 -9.12 -0.16 -8.93
C LEU A 92 -8.31 1.11 -9.27
N LEU A 93 -7.00 1.11 -9.01
CA LEU A 93 -6.17 2.27 -9.34
C LEU A 93 -5.93 2.40 -10.85
N GLN A 94 -5.90 1.29 -11.60
CA GLN A 94 -5.90 1.33 -13.06
C GLN A 94 -7.16 2.01 -13.61
N SER A 95 -8.36 1.70 -13.08
CA SER A 95 -9.59 2.36 -13.53
C SER A 95 -9.66 3.85 -13.17
N LEU A 96 -8.99 4.27 -12.10
CA LEU A 96 -8.84 5.69 -11.72
C LEU A 96 -7.89 6.47 -12.60
N SER A 97 -6.84 5.86 -13.14
CA SER A 97 -5.83 6.56 -13.95
C SER A 97 -6.42 7.26 -15.20
N ALA A 98 -7.62 6.88 -15.61
CA ALA A 98 -8.38 7.49 -16.71
C ALA A 98 -9.25 8.69 -16.27
N SER A 99 -9.37 8.96 -14.97
CA SER A 99 -10.45 9.75 -14.38
C SER A 99 -9.93 10.77 -13.34
N LEU A 100 -9.95 12.05 -13.73
CA LEU A 100 -9.80 13.26 -12.92
C LEU A 100 -8.43 13.50 -12.20
N PRO A 101 -7.75 14.65 -12.43
CA PRO A 101 -6.45 14.95 -11.84
C PRO A 101 -6.47 15.29 -10.33
N SER A 102 -7.64 15.41 -9.69
CA SER A 102 -7.77 16.04 -8.36
C SER A 102 -8.21 15.10 -7.23
N ILE A 103 -8.30 13.79 -7.46
CA ILE A 103 -8.69 12.84 -6.41
C ILE A 103 -7.50 12.51 -5.50
N ARG A 104 -7.65 12.62 -4.18
CA ARG A 104 -6.56 12.40 -3.20
C ARG A 104 -6.39 10.92 -2.86
N VAL A 105 -5.95 10.17 -3.86
CA VAL A 105 -5.52 8.77 -3.72
C VAL A 105 -4.15 8.56 -4.38
N PRO A 106 -3.34 7.59 -3.94
CA PRO A 106 -2.07 7.29 -4.61
C PRO A 106 -2.30 6.86 -6.05
N LYS A 107 -1.55 7.45 -6.99
CA LYS A 107 -1.58 7.03 -8.38
C LYS A 107 -0.78 5.75 -8.58
N LEU A 108 -1.24 4.88 -9.46
CA LEU A 108 -0.45 3.76 -9.94
C LEU A 108 0.59 4.27 -10.94
N VAL A 109 1.87 4.09 -10.64
CA VAL A 109 2.99 4.63 -11.44
C VAL A 109 3.78 3.56 -12.19
N GLY A 110 3.60 2.28 -11.84
CA GLY A 110 4.23 1.17 -12.56
C GLY A 110 4.08 -0.16 -11.85
N ILE A 111 4.77 -1.16 -12.40
CA ILE A 111 4.87 -2.52 -11.84
C ILE A 111 6.31 -2.98 -11.87
N VAL A 112 6.61 -4.01 -11.07
CA VAL A 112 7.90 -4.70 -11.06
C VAL A 112 7.67 -6.14 -11.48
N THR A 113 8.40 -6.63 -12.47
CA THR A 113 8.25 -7.99 -13.01
C THR A 113 9.57 -8.75 -13.05
N SER A 114 9.54 -10.07 -12.85
CA SER A 114 10.70 -10.94 -13.08
C SER A 114 11.02 -11.07 -14.58
N ASP A 115 12.15 -11.71 -14.90
CA ASP A 115 12.50 -12.13 -16.26
C ASP A 115 11.44 -13.07 -16.89
N ASP A 116 10.71 -13.82 -16.07
CA ASP A 116 9.63 -14.73 -16.48
C ASP A 116 8.26 -14.05 -16.60
N GLU A 117 8.24 -12.71 -16.50
CA GLU A 117 7.05 -11.83 -16.53
C GLU A 117 6.11 -11.99 -15.33
N ASP A 118 6.57 -12.59 -14.23
CA ASP A 118 5.76 -12.68 -13.01
C ASP A 118 5.72 -11.34 -12.28
N LEU A 119 4.54 -10.95 -11.78
CA LEU A 119 4.38 -9.71 -11.02
C LEU A 119 5.01 -9.85 -9.64
N ILE A 120 6.03 -9.03 -9.37
CA ILE A 120 6.74 -8.95 -8.08
C ILE A 120 6.12 -7.90 -7.17
N ALA A 121 5.74 -6.75 -7.74
CA ALA A 121 5.21 -5.63 -6.97
C ALA A 121 4.43 -4.65 -7.85
N ILE A 122 3.57 -3.86 -7.23
CA ILE A 122 3.03 -2.63 -7.83
C ILE A 122 3.71 -1.41 -7.23
N LEU A 123 3.87 -0.37 -8.04
CA LEU A 123 4.46 0.90 -7.65
C LEU A 123 3.39 1.98 -7.63
N LEU A 124 3.25 2.62 -6.47
CA LEU A 124 2.33 3.73 -6.25
C LEU A 124 3.11 5.02 -6.03
N GLU A 125 2.47 6.14 -6.34
CA GLU A 125 2.93 7.48 -5.97
C GLU A 125 3.26 7.51 -4.47
N TYR A 126 4.47 7.95 -4.15
CA TYR A 126 4.84 8.13 -2.75
C TYR A 126 4.30 9.47 -2.25
N ILE A 127 3.32 9.40 -1.35
CA ILE A 127 2.81 10.58 -0.66
C ILE A 127 3.69 10.84 0.57
N GLN A 128 4.29 12.03 0.62
CA GLN A 128 5.14 12.44 1.74
C GLN A 128 4.26 12.75 2.96
N ALA A 129 4.21 11.79 3.89
CA ALA A 129 3.43 11.93 5.11
C ALA A 129 4.04 12.98 6.06
N ASP A 130 3.20 13.59 6.88
CA ASP A 130 3.65 14.41 8.02
C ASP A 130 4.54 13.58 8.95
N ARG A 131 5.61 14.21 9.44
CA ARG A 131 6.64 13.52 10.23
C ARG A 131 6.16 13.11 11.62
N ASN A 132 5.17 13.80 12.17
CA ASN A 132 4.65 13.56 13.51
C ASN A 132 3.39 12.71 13.49
N THR A 133 2.57 12.83 12.43
CA THR A 133 1.29 12.14 12.31
C THR A 133 1.10 11.53 10.92
N PRO A 134 1.77 10.41 10.60
CA PRO A 134 1.77 9.88 9.24
C PRO A 134 0.43 9.27 8.83
N THR A 135 -0.39 8.81 9.78
CA THR A 135 -1.77 8.37 9.53
C THR A 135 -2.70 8.90 10.61
N LEU A 136 -3.99 8.99 10.29
CA LEU A 136 -4.99 9.56 11.17
C LEU A 136 -5.15 8.77 12.49
N ASN A 137 -4.92 7.46 12.46
CA ASN A 137 -4.95 6.62 13.67
C ASN A 137 -3.86 6.99 14.71
N LEU A 138 -2.77 7.64 14.27
CA LEU A 138 -1.69 8.08 15.14
C LEU A 138 -1.88 9.51 15.66
N VAL A 139 -2.93 10.20 15.22
CA VAL A 139 -3.24 11.57 15.64
C VAL A 139 -3.88 11.55 17.02
N SER A 140 -3.33 12.33 17.95
CA SER A 140 -4.04 12.69 19.18
C SER A 140 -5.10 13.74 18.87
N VAL A 141 -6.31 13.28 18.48
CA VAL A 141 -7.42 14.13 17.99
C VAL A 141 -7.73 15.30 18.91
N ASP A 142 -7.65 15.10 20.24
CA ASP A 142 -7.92 16.15 21.23
C ASP A 142 -6.89 17.28 21.26
N SER A 143 -5.68 17.02 20.75
CA SER A 143 -4.62 18.02 20.63
C SER A 143 -4.70 18.85 19.33
N ILE A 144 -5.57 18.48 18.40
CA ILE A 144 -5.71 19.14 17.10
C ILE A 144 -6.91 20.09 17.10
N GLU A 145 -6.71 21.29 16.56
CA GLU A 145 -7.76 22.28 16.36
C GLU A 145 -8.95 21.70 15.58
N ARG A 146 -10.17 22.05 16.01
CA ARG A 146 -11.39 21.53 15.41
C ARG A 146 -11.50 21.86 13.92
N SER A 147 -11.07 23.05 13.52
CA SER A 147 -11.05 23.52 12.12
C SER A 147 -10.25 22.58 11.22
N ARG A 148 -9.04 22.18 11.64
CA ARG A 148 -8.19 21.23 10.90
C ARG A 148 -8.85 19.86 10.77
N ARG A 149 -9.44 19.35 11.87
CA ARG A 149 -10.18 18.09 11.86
C ARG A 149 -11.40 18.13 10.92
N GLN A 150 -12.09 19.27 10.85
CA GLN A 150 -13.20 19.49 9.92
C GLN A 150 -12.74 19.50 8.47
N GLU A 151 -11.59 20.11 8.19
CA GLU A 151 -10.98 20.11 6.86
C GLU A 151 -10.63 18.69 6.41
N TRP A 152 -9.94 17.91 7.25
CA TRP A 152 -9.66 16.50 6.96
C TRP A 152 -10.94 15.70 6.70
N ALA A 153 -11.96 15.84 7.54
CA ALA A 153 -13.25 15.18 7.33
C ALA A 153 -13.91 15.57 6.00
N SER A 154 -13.81 16.84 5.61
CA SER A 154 -14.31 17.36 4.33
C SER A 154 -13.59 16.72 3.15
N GLN A 155 -12.25 16.65 3.20
CA GLN A 155 -11.42 16.08 2.14
C GLN A 155 -11.64 14.57 1.98
N ILE A 156 -11.77 13.84 3.09
CA ILE A 156 -12.08 12.40 3.08
C ILE A 156 -13.45 12.16 2.45
N ARG A 157 -14.47 12.93 2.85
CA ARG A 157 -15.81 12.86 2.27
C ARG A 157 -15.82 13.17 0.78
N GLN A 158 -15.13 14.23 0.37
CA GLN A 158 -15.03 14.62 -1.04
C GLN A 158 -14.37 13.51 -1.86
N THR A 159 -13.24 12.98 -1.39
CA THR A 159 -12.51 11.91 -2.08
C THR A 159 -13.37 10.65 -2.19
N LEU A 160 -14.07 10.26 -1.11
CA LEU A 160 -14.93 9.08 -1.12
C LEU A 160 -16.12 9.25 -2.07
N ASN A 161 -16.75 10.42 -2.10
CA ASN A 161 -17.82 10.71 -3.05
C ASN A 161 -17.33 10.59 -4.50
N GLN A 162 -16.14 11.14 -4.81
CA GLN A 162 -15.55 11.02 -6.15
C GLN A 162 -15.27 9.56 -6.54
N LEU A 163 -14.80 8.73 -5.59
CA LEU A 163 -14.63 7.29 -5.82
C LEU A 163 -15.97 6.62 -6.14
N HIS A 164 -17.00 6.91 -5.35
CA HIS A 164 -18.34 6.33 -5.50
C HIS A 164 -19.03 6.75 -6.80
N GLU A 165 -18.87 8.00 -7.24
CA GLU A 165 -19.34 8.50 -8.54
C GLU A 165 -18.72 7.75 -9.72
N LEU A 166 -17.48 7.26 -9.56
CA LEU A 166 -16.78 6.42 -10.53
C LEU A 166 -17.08 4.92 -10.37
N GLY A 167 -17.98 4.55 -9.44
CA GLY A 167 -18.33 3.16 -9.15
C GLY A 167 -17.25 2.39 -8.39
N ILE A 168 -16.30 3.08 -7.76
CA ILE A 168 -15.19 2.46 -7.02
C ILE A 168 -15.53 2.42 -5.54
N ILE A 169 -15.46 1.21 -4.97
CA ILE A 169 -15.64 0.96 -3.54
C ILE A 169 -14.26 0.84 -2.89
N TRP A 170 -14.00 1.65 -1.87
CA TRP A 170 -12.75 1.65 -1.10
C TRP A 170 -12.56 0.30 -0.39
N GLY A 171 -13.55 -0.11 0.39
CA GLY A 171 -13.69 -1.48 0.89
C GLY A 171 -12.82 -1.86 2.09
N ASP A 172 -12.04 -0.94 2.67
CA ASP A 172 -11.37 -1.10 3.98
C ASP A 172 -11.22 0.27 4.67
N GLY A 173 -12.34 0.97 4.82
CA GLY A 173 -12.33 2.31 5.37
C GLY A 173 -12.02 2.33 6.87
N LYS A 174 -10.91 3.01 7.24
CA LYS A 174 -10.46 3.18 8.63
C LYS A 174 -9.44 4.31 8.74
N ALA A 175 -9.21 4.80 9.97
CA ALA A 175 -8.24 5.87 10.22
C ALA A 175 -6.78 5.48 9.86
N ASP A 176 -6.40 4.20 9.94
CA ASP A 176 -5.08 3.73 9.52
C ASP A 176 -4.83 3.89 8.02
N ASN A 177 -5.91 3.91 7.23
CA ASN A 177 -5.87 4.06 5.78
C ASN A 177 -6.16 5.51 5.35
N ILE A 178 -6.08 6.47 6.28
CA ILE A 178 -6.05 7.90 6.00
C ILE A 178 -4.65 8.41 6.31
N LEU A 179 -3.93 8.88 5.29
CA LEU A 179 -2.62 9.51 5.42
C LEU A 179 -2.79 11.02 5.48
N ILE A 180 -2.03 11.68 6.37
CA ILE A 180 -1.93 13.14 6.41
C ILE A 180 -0.59 13.53 5.78
N ASP A 181 -0.62 14.34 4.72
CA ASP A 181 0.59 14.79 4.04
C ASP A 181 1.25 15.99 4.74
N GLU A 182 2.42 16.40 4.26
CA GLU A 182 3.16 17.54 4.81
C GLU A 182 2.46 18.90 4.65
N ASP A 183 1.48 18.98 3.74
CA ASP A 183 0.65 20.16 3.48
C ASP A 183 -0.68 20.12 4.25
N ASP A 184 -0.81 19.23 5.24
CA ASP A 184 -1.97 19.05 6.11
C ASP A 184 -3.24 18.56 5.40
N ASN A 185 -3.10 17.85 4.27
CA ASN A 185 -4.22 17.25 3.56
C ASN A 185 -4.40 15.76 3.90
N ALA A 186 -5.65 15.32 3.92
CA ALA A 186 -6.03 13.93 4.12
C ALA A 186 -6.16 13.17 2.78
N TRP A 187 -5.49 12.02 2.70
CA TRP A 187 -5.47 11.11 1.56
C TRP A 187 -6.08 9.77 1.91
N ILE A 188 -6.94 9.24 1.04
CA ILE A 188 -7.41 7.86 1.12
C ILE A 188 -6.34 6.96 0.51
N ILE A 189 -5.80 6.03 1.29
CA ILE A 189 -4.82 5.04 0.84
C ILE A 189 -5.36 3.62 1.02
N ASP A 190 -4.67 2.65 0.42
CA ASP A 190 -4.93 1.22 0.54
C ASP A 190 -6.30 0.76 0.00
N PHE A 191 -6.30 0.27 -1.24
CA PHE A 191 -7.46 -0.31 -1.92
C PHE A 191 -7.40 -1.83 -1.95
N GLY A 192 -6.54 -2.44 -1.12
CA GLY A 192 -6.34 -3.88 -1.10
C GLY A 192 -7.60 -4.66 -0.70
N GLY A 193 -8.52 -3.99 0.01
CA GLY A 193 -9.73 -4.60 0.53
C GLY A 193 -9.41 -5.53 1.69
N SER A 194 -10.06 -5.29 2.81
CA SER A 194 -10.04 -6.17 3.97
C SER A 194 -11.21 -5.82 4.86
N TRP A 195 -11.45 -6.62 5.89
CA TRP A 195 -12.38 -6.23 6.94
C TRP A 195 -11.61 -6.01 8.23
N THR A 196 -11.84 -4.86 8.85
CA THR A 196 -11.22 -4.50 10.12
C THR A 196 -12.31 -4.35 11.18
N GLU A 197 -12.19 -5.14 12.26
CA GLU A 197 -13.11 -5.06 13.39
C GLU A 197 -13.19 -3.64 13.96
N GLY A 198 -14.39 -3.21 14.34
CA GLY A 198 -14.65 -1.88 14.89
C GLY A 198 -14.96 -0.81 13.84
N TRP A 199 -14.48 -0.94 12.59
CA TRP A 199 -14.64 0.09 11.55
C TRP A 199 -15.87 -0.10 10.67
N VAL A 200 -16.17 -1.31 10.24
CA VAL A 200 -17.34 -1.60 9.39
C VAL A 200 -18.06 -2.84 9.90
N THR A 201 -19.37 -2.87 9.81
CA THR A 201 -20.17 -4.05 10.11
C THR A 201 -19.76 -5.18 9.15
N PRO A 202 -19.51 -6.42 9.61
CA PRO A 202 -19.04 -7.52 8.75
C PRO A 202 -19.85 -7.69 7.46
N ASP A 203 -21.17 -7.59 7.54
CA ASP A 203 -22.08 -7.77 6.40
C ASP A 203 -22.01 -6.63 5.36
N LEU A 204 -21.43 -5.49 5.73
CA LEU A 204 -21.25 -4.33 4.86
C LEU A 204 -19.82 -4.24 4.29
N ALA A 205 -18.92 -5.15 4.67
CA ALA A 205 -17.53 -5.11 4.22
C ALA A 205 -17.42 -5.17 2.69
N GLY A 206 -16.63 -4.26 2.10
CA GLY A 206 -16.45 -4.20 0.64
C GLY A 206 -17.67 -3.70 -0.15
N THR A 207 -18.62 -3.02 0.50
CA THR A 207 -19.81 -2.43 -0.13
C THR A 207 -19.80 -0.90 -0.06
N LEU A 208 -20.65 -0.25 -0.87
CA LEU A 208 -20.87 1.20 -0.79
C LEU A 208 -21.40 1.63 0.58
N ASP A 209 -22.35 0.88 1.15
CA ASP A 209 -22.87 1.17 2.49
C ASP A 209 -21.79 1.00 3.58
N GLY A 210 -20.87 0.05 3.39
CA GLY A 210 -19.72 -0.13 4.27
C GLY A 210 -18.75 1.04 4.24
N ASP A 211 -18.49 1.61 3.06
CA ASP A 211 -17.69 2.83 2.91
C ASP A 211 -18.35 4.03 3.60
N LEU A 212 -19.68 4.17 3.48
CA LEU A 212 -20.44 5.21 4.18
C LEU A 212 -20.42 5.03 5.71
N GLU A 213 -20.49 3.79 6.19
CA GLU A 213 -20.33 3.47 7.61
C GLU A 213 -18.93 3.85 8.10
N ALA A 214 -17.89 3.47 7.35
CA ALA A 214 -16.51 3.82 7.66
C ALA A 214 -16.32 5.35 7.73
N LEU A 215 -16.86 6.10 6.75
CA LEU A 215 -16.81 7.56 6.77
C LEU A 215 -17.45 8.14 8.04
N ARG A 216 -18.63 7.65 8.44
CA ARG A 216 -19.27 8.08 9.69
C ARG A 216 -18.37 7.84 10.90
N LYS A 217 -17.76 6.66 11.01
CA LYS A 217 -16.86 6.34 12.15
C LYS A 217 -15.57 7.16 12.12
N ILE A 218 -15.02 7.46 10.95
CA ILE A 218 -13.85 8.35 10.82
C ILE A 218 -14.22 9.77 11.27
N VAL A 219 -15.39 10.29 10.89
CA VAL A 219 -15.89 11.60 11.34
C VAL A 219 -16.11 11.62 12.85
N GLU A 220 -16.64 10.54 13.43
CA GLU A 220 -16.78 10.38 14.88
C GLU A 220 -15.43 10.31 15.60
N PHE A 221 -14.48 9.56 15.05
CA PHE A 221 -13.10 9.51 15.53
C PHE A 221 -12.47 10.92 15.55
N LEU A 222 -12.72 11.70 14.50
CA LEU A 222 -12.29 13.09 14.39
C LEU A 222 -13.06 14.05 15.31
N LYS A 223 -14.14 13.63 15.98
CA LYS A 223 -14.95 14.46 16.89
C LYS A 223 -15.45 15.76 16.23
N VAL A 224 -15.96 15.68 15.00
CA VAL A 224 -16.44 16.85 14.22
C VAL A 224 -17.85 16.70 13.68
#